data_AF-A0A1J5QVH8-F1
#
_entry.id   AF-A0A1J5QVH8-F1
#
_cell.length_a   1.000
_cell.length_b   1.000
_cell.length_c   1.000
_cell.angle_alpha   90.00
_cell.angle_beta   90.00
_cell.angle_gamma   90.00
#
_symmetry.space_group_name_H-M   'P 1'
#
loop_
_entity.id
_entity.type
_entity.pdbx_description
1 polymer ?
#
loop_
_entity_poly.entity_id
_entity_poly.type
_entity_poly.pdbx_seq_one_letter_code
_entity_poly.pdbx_strand_id
1 'polypeptide(L)'
;MLTNRTTLTQFLIEERRRFADSSGDLNGLILDVALACKAISRLVARGDLAGVLGAAGATNVQCEQQQRLDARANDCFLRATEWGGHVAGMVSDELEDPYLLPGAYPRGKYLLAFDPLDGLSNIDVNLSVGSVFSILRSPNPGVDAVVGDYLQPGQQQVAAGYAIYGPSTMLVLSVGRGVHGFTLEPSLGEFILTHPDMRVPTSGSEFAINSSNYRFWEPAVRRYVDECLAGSAGPRKRDFTMRWVASLVAEAHRILTRGGVFLDPRDSKKAGAAGRLRLLYEANPIGFLVEQAGGRASTGRTPVLEVQPKEIHQRVGFVFGAADEVARIEAYHAEPDDEPDPNIPLYARRGLFRVTP
;
A
#
# COMPACT_ATOMS: atom_id res chain seq x y z
N MET A 1 -31.71 1.64 12.40
CA MET A 1 -30.39 1.15 11.92
C MET A 1 -29.92 0.08 12.89
N LEU A 2 -29.41 -1.06 12.40
CA LEU A 2 -29.06 -2.22 13.24
C LEU A 2 -27.99 -1.92 14.31
N THR A 3 -27.16 -0.89 14.13
CA THR A 3 -26.04 -0.54 15.03
C THR A 3 -25.99 0.93 15.46
N ASN A 4 -27.01 1.75 15.12
CA ASN A 4 -26.94 3.23 15.17
C ASN A 4 -25.70 3.84 14.45
N ARG A 5 -25.04 3.05 13.59
CA ARG A 5 -23.86 3.45 12.82
C ARG A 5 -24.04 3.05 11.36
N THR A 6 -23.39 3.78 10.47
CA THR A 6 -23.42 3.54 9.02
C THR A 6 -22.60 2.29 8.68
N THR A 7 -23.18 1.33 7.97
CA THR A 7 -22.43 0.19 7.41
C THR A 7 -21.72 0.59 6.12
N LEU A 8 -20.72 -0.18 5.69
CA LEU A 8 -20.06 0.00 4.38
C LEU A 8 -21.09 0.05 3.25
N THR A 9 -22.04 -0.87 3.23
CA THR A 9 -23.12 -0.91 2.22
C THR A 9 -23.93 0.38 2.21
N GLN A 10 -24.34 0.87 3.39
CA GLN A 10 -25.09 2.12 3.49
C GLN A 10 -24.26 3.31 2.99
N PHE A 11 -23.00 3.41 3.42
CA PHE A 11 -22.07 4.45 2.98
C PHE A 11 -21.91 4.47 1.46
N LEU A 12 -21.68 3.32 0.83
CA LEU A 12 -21.53 3.21 -0.63
C LEU A 12 -22.82 3.60 -1.38
N ILE A 13 -23.99 3.25 -0.85
CA ILE A 13 -25.28 3.67 -1.43
C ILE A 13 -25.45 5.19 -1.34
N GLU A 14 -25.08 5.80 -0.22
CA GLU A 14 -25.14 7.24 -0.01
C GLU A 14 -24.17 8.00 -0.92
N GLU A 15 -22.93 7.52 -1.09
CA GLU A 15 -21.99 8.10 -2.06
C GLU A 15 -22.48 7.94 -3.50
N ARG A 16 -23.02 6.76 -3.86
CA ARG A 16 -23.59 6.54 -5.20
C ARG A 16 -24.72 7.50 -5.52
N ARG A 17 -25.62 7.79 -4.56
CA ARG A 17 -26.77 8.69 -4.77
C ARG A 17 -26.38 10.12 -5.17
N ARG A 18 -25.11 10.49 -4.98
CA ARG A 18 -24.58 11.78 -5.45
C ARG A 18 -24.32 11.82 -6.97
N PHE A 19 -24.39 10.68 -7.65
CA PHE A 19 -24.17 10.54 -9.08
C PHE A 19 -25.39 9.85 -9.73
N ALA A 20 -26.20 10.63 -10.43
CA ALA A 20 -27.46 10.15 -11.02
C ALA A 20 -27.27 8.97 -12.01
N ASP A 21 -26.15 8.95 -12.74
CA ASP A 21 -25.88 7.95 -13.78
C ASP A 21 -25.07 6.72 -13.29
N SER A 22 -24.85 6.58 -11.98
CA SER A 22 -24.04 5.47 -11.43
C SER A 22 -24.86 4.18 -11.31
N SER A 23 -24.49 3.15 -12.08
CA SER A 23 -25.18 1.84 -12.10
C SER A 23 -25.11 1.07 -10.77
N GLY A 24 -24.11 1.33 -9.93
CA GLY A 24 -23.86 0.60 -8.69
C GLY A 24 -22.84 -0.54 -8.78
N ASP A 25 -22.32 -0.86 -9.97
CA ASP A 25 -21.34 -1.95 -10.16
C ASP A 25 -20.06 -1.73 -9.34
N LEU A 26 -19.64 -0.48 -9.12
CA LEU A 26 -18.49 -0.18 -8.27
C LEU A 26 -18.77 -0.55 -6.80
N ASN A 27 -19.99 -0.32 -6.33
CA ASN A 27 -20.39 -0.70 -4.98
C ASN A 27 -20.36 -2.22 -4.86
N GLY A 28 -20.87 -2.95 -5.87
CA GLY A 28 -20.79 -4.40 -5.94
C GLY A 28 -19.35 -4.90 -5.81
N LEU A 29 -18.44 -4.39 -6.64
CA LEU A 29 -17.03 -4.78 -6.58
C LEU A 29 -16.37 -4.49 -5.21
N ILE A 30 -16.63 -3.33 -4.61
CA ILE A 30 -16.07 -3.00 -3.29
C ILE A 30 -16.62 -3.94 -2.22
N LEU A 31 -17.89 -4.34 -2.31
CA LEU A 31 -18.48 -5.31 -1.38
C LEU A 31 -17.91 -6.72 -1.58
N ASP A 32 -17.63 -7.12 -2.82
CA ASP A 32 -16.94 -8.38 -3.13
C ASP A 32 -15.51 -8.40 -2.56
N VAL A 33 -14.77 -7.29 -2.74
CA VAL A 33 -13.45 -7.10 -2.11
C VAL A 33 -13.56 -7.13 -0.58
N ALA A 34 -14.56 -6.48 0.01
CA ALA A 34 -14.78 -6.52 1.45
C ALA A 34 -15.11 -7.92 1.95
N LEU A 35 -15.79 -8.76 1.15
CA LEU A 35 -16.00 -10.17 1.45
C LEU A 35 -14.68 -10.95 1.47
N ALA A 36 -13.81 -10.74 0.49
CA ALA A 36 -12.47 -11.33 0.48
C ALA A 36 -11.67 -10.94 1.73
N CYS A 37 -11.65 -9.66 2.09
CA CYS A 37 -10.96 -9.18 3.30
C CYS A 37 -11.52 -9.80 4.59
N LYS A 38 -12.84 -10.01 4.69
CA LYS A 38 -13.44 -10.72 5.84
C LYS A 38 -13.03 -12.19 5.90
N ALA A 39 -12.91 -12.86 4.75
CA ALA A 39 -12.43 -14.24 4.70
C ALA A 39 -10.95 -14.32 5.13
N ILE A 40 -10.10 -13.45 4.62
CA ILE A 40 -8.66 -13.38 4.97
C ILE A 40 -8.48 -13.04 6.45
N SER A 41 -9.22 -12.06 6.97
CA SER A 41 -9.21 -11.71 8.40
C SER A 41 -9.46 -12.93 9.30
N ARG A 42 -10.41 -13.79 8.92
CA ARG A 42 -10.69 -15.04 9.65
C ARG A 42 -9.56 -16.06 9.55
N LEU A 43 -8.89 -16.15 8.40
CA LEU A 43 -7.73 -17.03 8.21
C LEU A 43 -6.56 -16.56 9.07
N VAL A 44 -6.21 -15.27 8.99
CA VAL A 44 -5.14 -14.64 9.78
C VAL A 44 -5.40 -14.80 11.28
N ALA A 45 -6.63 -14.51 11.74
CA ALA A 45 -6.97 -14.58 13.17
C ALA A 45 -6.90 -16.01 13.76
N ARG A 46 -6.96 -17.05 12.94
CA ARG A 46 -6.80 -18.44 13.39
C ARG A 46 -5.34 -18.87 13.47
N GLY A 47 -4.43 -18.22 12.74
CA GLY A 47 -3.01 -18.56 12.71
C GLY A 47 -2.75 -20.07 12.55
N ASP A 48 -1.94 -20.63 13.44
CA ASP A 48 -1.58 -22.07 13.46
C ASP A 48 -2.81 -22.99 13.54
N LEU A 49 -3.90 -22.56 14.18
CA LEU A 49 -5.13 -23.35 14.30
C LEU A 49 -5.84 -23.55 12.95
N ALA A 50 -5.53 -22.72 11.96
CA ALA A 50 -6.04 -22.90 10.60
C ALA A 50 -5.29 -24.00 9.83
N GLY A 51 -4.15 -24.49 10.36
CA GLY A 51 -3.27 -25.38 9.62
C GLY A 51 -2.81 -24.74 8.32
N VAL A 52 -2.34 -23.49 8.37
CA VAL A 52 -1.90 -22.70 7.18
C VAL A 52 -0.52 -22.08 7.39
N LEU A 53 -0.11 -21.84 8.64
CA LEU A 53 1.23 -21.39 8.98
C LEU A 53 2.16 -22.61 8.98
N GLY A 54 2.96 -22.75 7.94
CA GLY A 54 3.84 -23.90 7.77
C GLY A 54 5.12 -23.50 7.06
N ALA A 55 6.22 -23.46 7.81
CA ALA A 55 7.56 -23.35 7.27
C ALA A 55 7.79 -24.47 6.24
N ALA A 56 8.42 -24.12 5.11
CA ALA A 56 8.86 -25.08 4.10
C ALA A 56 9.79 -26.14 4.75
N GLY A 57 9.27 -27.34 5.04
CA GLY A 57 10.12 -28.40 5.61
C GLY A 57 9.44 -29.69 6.08
N ALA A 58 8.13 -29.74 6.32
CA ALA A 58 7.48 -30.98 6.77
C ALA A 58 6.61 -31.59 5.65
N THR A 59 7.17 -32.56 4.93
CA THR A 59 6.41 -33.49 4.08
C THR A 59 5.52 -34.38 4.93
N ASN A 60 4.29 -33.93 5.19
CA ASN A 60 3.22 -34.80 5.70
C ASN A 60 2.42 -35.36 4.52
N VAL A 61 2.46 -36.68 4.40
CA VAL A 61 2.05 -37.46 3.21
C VAL A 61 0.54 -37.73 3.14
N GLN A 62 -0.28 -37.30 4.12
CA GLN A 62 -1.73 -37.57 4.10
C GLN A 62 -2.51 -36.44 4.80
N CYS A 63 -2.77 -35.36 4.08
CA CYS A 63 -3.87 -34.39 4.25
C CYS A 63 -3.71 -33.37 3.11
N GLU A 64 -4.80 -32.86 2.55
CA GLU A 64 -4.81 -31.91 1.44
C GLU A 64 -3.68 -30.88 1.53
N GLN A 65 -2.91 -30.71 0.45
CA GLN A 65 -1.75 -29.83 0.37
C GLN A 65 -2.00 -28.54 1.13
N GLN A 66 -1.26 -28.35 2.23
CA GLN A 66 -1.34 -27.15 3.04
C GLN A 66 -0.83 -25.97 2.22
N GLN A 67 -1.72 -25.36 1.43
CA GLN A 67 -1.45 -24.14 0.70
C GLN A 67 -1.06 -23.06 1.71
N ARG A 68 0.01 -22.34 1.40
CA ARG A 68 0.48 -21.19 2.18
C ARG A 68 -0.60 -20.09 2.24
N LEU A 69 -0.52 -19.25 3.27
CA LEU A 69 -1.56 -18.26 3.58
C LEU A 69 -1.71 -17.19 2.48
N ASP A 70 -0.61 -16.83 1.82
CA ASP A 70 -0.54 -15.98 0.63
C ASP A 70 -1.43 -16.52 -0.52
N ALA A 71 -1.26 -17.79 -0.90
CA ALA A 71 -2.04 -18.44 -1.94
C ALA A 71 -3.54 -18.50 -1.58
N ARG A 72 -3.86 -18.77 -0.31
CA ARG A 72 -5.26 -18.77 0.16
C ARG A 72 -5.87 -17.37 0.15
N ALA A 73 -5.09 -16.35 0.49
CA ALA A 73 -5.55 -14.97 0.43
C ALA A 73 -5.81 -14.54 -1.02
N ASN A 74 -4.94 -14.92 -1.95
CA ASN A 74 -5.16 -14.73 -3.38
C ASN A 74 -6.46 -15.40 -3.85
N ASP A 75 -6.67 -16.68 -3.51
CA ASP A 75 -7.90 -17.41 -3.83
C ASP A 75 -9.16 -16.73 -3.27
N CYS A 76 -9.08 -16.12 -2.08
CA CYS A 76 -10.19 -15.37 -1.51
C CYS A 76 -10.57 -14.16 -2.38
N PHE A 77 -9.59 -13.41 -2.89
CA PHE A 77 -9.85 -12.30 -3.81
C PHE A 77 -10.43 -12.78 -5.14
N LEU A 78 -9.80 -13.76 -5.77
CA LEU A 78 -10.24 -14.28 -7.07
C LEU A 78 -11.68 -14.79 -6.99
N ARG A 79 -11.98 -15.70 -6.06
CA ARG A 79 -13.31 -16.30 -5.93
C ARG A 79 -14.39 -15.31 -5.51
N ALA A 80 -14.05 -14.31 -4.71
CA ALA A 80 -15.03 -13.30 -4.30
C ALA A 80 -15.42 -12.39 -5.46
N THR A 81 -14.53 -12.14 -6.42
CA THR A 81 -14.69 -11.08 -7.43
C THR A 81 -14.87 -11.58 -8.86
N GLU A 82 -14.58 -12.85 -9.18
CA GLU A 82 -14.59 -13.38 -10.55
C GLU A 82 -15.99 -13.55 -11.18
N TRP A 83 -17.03 -13.76 -10.37
CA TRP A 83 -18.34 -14.21 -10.86
C TRP A 83 -19.38 -13.10 -10.96
N GLY A 84 -19.20 -11.98 -10.24
CA GLY A 84 -20.21 -10.92 -10.09
C GLY A 84 -20.42 -10.04 -11.33
N GLY A 85 -19.58 -10.18 -12.36
CA GLY A 85 -19.68 -9.36 -13.57
C GLY A 85 -19.20 -7.92 -13.41
N HIS A 86 -18.47 -7.62 -12.33
CA HIS A 86 -17.97 -6.27 -12.06
C HIS A 86 -16.60 -6.01 -12.70
N VAL A 87 -15.75 -7.03 -12.82
CA VAL A 87 -14.39 -6.95 -13.34
C VAL A 87 -14.28 -7.47 -14.78
N ALA A 88 -13.44 -6.83 -15.59
CA ALA A 88 -12.99 -7.31 -16.89
C ALA A 88 -11.72 -8.18 -16.76
N GLY A 89 -10.99 -8.04 -15.65
CA GLY A 89 -9.84 -8.87 -15.32
C GLY A 89 -9.19 -8.44 -14.01
N MET A 90 -8.21 -9.24 -13.56
CA MET A 90 -7.51 -9.04 -12.30
C MET A 90 -5.99 -9.18 -12.44
N VAL A 91 -5.23 -8.44 -11.64
CA VAL A 91 -3.78 -8.60 -11.42
C VAL A 91 -3.52 -8.79 -9.94
N SER A 92 -2.67 -9.74 -9.59
CA SER A 92 -2.28 -10.07 -8.21
C SER A 92 -0.77 -10.07 -8.06
N ASP A 93 -0.23 -9.73 -6.89
CA ASP A 93 1.21 -9.92 -6.61
C ASP A 93 1.63 -11.41 -6.69
N GLU A 94 0.68 -12.33 -6.48
CA GLU A 94 0.91 -13.79 -6.45
C GLU A 94 0.86 -14.45 -7.84
N LEU A 95 0.59 -13.69 -8.91
CA LEU A 95 0.47 -14.21 -10.27
C LEU A 95 1.44 -13.46 -11.20
N GLU A 96 2.10 -14.18 -12.11
CA GLU A 96 3.02 -13.58 -13.10
C GLU A 96 2.28 -12.88 -14.25
N ASP A 97 1.11 -13.39 -14.61
CA ASP A 97 0.24 -12.87 -15.67
C ASP A 97 -1.12 -12.44 -15.09
N PRO A 98 -1.86 -11.55 -15.77
CA PRO A 98 -3.23 -11.24 -15.38
C PRO A 98 -4.10 -12.49 -15.29
N TYR A 99 -4.94 -12.57 -14.26
CA TYR A 99 -5.84 -13.69 -14.07
C TYR A 99 -6.93 -13.69 -15.14
N LEU A 100 -7.04 -14.82 -15.85
CA LEU A 100 -8.07 -15.04 -16.86
C LEU A 100 -9.37 -15.50 -16.20
N LEU A 101 -10.40 -14.67 -16.30
CA LEU A 101 -11.72 -14.98 -15.78
C LEU A 101 -12.32 -16.22 -16.48
N PRO A 102 -12.95 -17.15 -15.74
CA PRO A 102 -13.66 -18.26 -16.34
C PRO A 102 -14.67 -17.80 -17.41
N GLY A 103 -14.70 -18.49 -18.56
CA GLY A 103 -15.53 -18.09 -19.71
C GLY A 103 -17.04 -18.02 -19.44
N ALA A 104 -17.53 -18.69 -18.38
CA ALA A 104 -18.94 -18.68 -17.99
C ALA A 104 -19.39 -17.40 -17.27
N TYR A 105 -18.45 -16.59 -16.75
CA TYR A 105 -18.79 -15.40 -15.97
C TYR A 105 -18.81 -14.13 -16.83
N PRO A 106 -19.73 -13.18 -16.59
CA PRO A 106 -19.77 -11.93 -17.34
C PRO A 106 -18.53 -11.07 -17.07
N ARG A 107 -18.11 -10.28 -18.06
CA ARG A 107 -17.04 -9.29 -17.92
C ARG A 107 -17.64 -7.93 -17.61
N GLY A 108 -17.08 -7.26 -16.63
CA GLY A 108 -17.53 -5.95 -16.20
C GLY A 108 -16.76 -4.79 -16.82
N LYS A 109 -16.76 -3.67 -16.11
CA LYS A 109 -16.17 -2.40 -16.58
C LYS A 109 -15.00 -1.92 -15.72
N TYR A 110 -14.56 -2.73 -14.77
CA TYR A 110 -13.44 -2.41 -13.88
C TYR A 110 -12.29 -3.38 -14.02
N LEU A 111 -11.10 -2.91 -13.69
CA LEU A 111 -9.91 -3.73 -13.49
C LEU A 111 -9.59 -3.71 -12.00
N LEU A 112 -9.21 -4.85 -11.46
CA LEU A 112 -8.82 -4.98 -10.06
C LEU A 112 -7.35 -5.40 -9.97
N ALA A 113 -6.51 -4.58 -9.36
CA ALA A 113 -5.14 -4.94 -9.02
C ALA A 113 -5.01 -5.02 -7.50
N PHE A 114 -4.42 -6.10 -6.96
CA PHE A 114 -4.37 -6.29 -5.52
C PHE A 114 -3.09 -6.99 -5.03
N ASP A 115 -2.68 -6.62 -3.81
CA ASP A 115 -1.80 -7.43 -2.98
C ASP A 115 -2.70 -8.16 -1.97
N PRO A 116 -2.85 -9.49 -2.10
CA PRO A 116 -3.75 -10.22 -1.22
C PRO A 116 -3.26 -10.27 0.22
N LEU A 117 -1.95 -10.14 0.47
CA LEU A 117 -1.38 -10.28 1.81
C LEU A 117 -0.03 -9.54 1.99
N ASP A 118 -0.09 -8.22 2.17
CA ASP A 118 1.05 -7.38 2.56
C ASP A 118 1.57 -7.75 3.95
N GLY A 119 2.89 -7.71 4.09
CA GLY A 119 3.57 -7.97 5.35
C GLY A 119 3.70 -9.45 5.65
N LEU A 120 3.77 -10.34 4.66
CA LEU A 120 3.91 -11.78 4.85
C LEU A 120 5.01 -12.18 5.88
N SER A 121 6.13 -11.44 5.94
CA SER A 121 7.20 -11.67 6.92
C SER A 121 6.80 -11.45 8.38
N ASN A 122 5.68 -10.78 8.63
CA ASN A 122 5.15 -10.45 9.95
C ASN A 122 4.18 -11.50 10.50
N ILE A 123 3.75 -12.46 9.67
CA ILE A 123 2.71 -13.43 10.05
C ILE A 123 3.21 -14.37 11.15
N ASP A 124 4.39 -14.95 10.99
CA ASP A 124 4.96 -15.92 11.94
C ASP A 124 5.27 -15.31 13.32
N VAL A 125 5.41 -13.99 13.39
CA VAL A 125 5.65 -13.24 14.64
C VAL A 125 4.39 -12.54 15.17
N ASN A 126 3.22 -12.88 14.62
CA ASN A 126 1.91 -12.38 15.03
C ASN A 126 1.82 -10.83 15.04
N LEU A 127 2.45 -10.21 14.06
CA LEU A 127 2.37 -8.76 13.83
C LEU A 127 1.29 -8.44 12.79
N SER A 128 0.93 -7.15 12.71
CA SER A 128 -0.10 -6.71 11.76
C SER A 128 0.33 -6.90 10.31
N VAL A 129 -0.61 -7.41 9.52
CA VAL A 129 -0.54 -7.63 8.07
C VAL A 129 -1.79 -7.06 7.41
N GLY A 130 -1.88 -7.07 6.08
CA GLY A 130 -3.02 -6.48 5.41
C GLY A 130 -3.22 -6.96 3.98
N SER A 131 -4.25 -6.44 3.32
CA SER A 131 -4.45 -6.58 1.87
C SER A 131 -4.60 -5.19 1.26
N VAL A 132 -4.12 -5.00 0.04
CA VAL A 132 -4.20 -3.71 -0.67
C VAL A 132 -4.92 -3.94 -1.99
N PHE A 133 -5.75 -2.99 -2.42
CA PHE A 133 -6.44 -3.09 -3.70
C PHE A 133 -6.57 -1.73 -4.39
N SER A 134 -6.54 -1.79 -5.72
CA SER A 134 -6.66 -0.68 -6.65
C SER A 134 -7.72 -1.03 -7.70
N ILE A 135 -8.65 -0.11 -7.94
CA ILE A 135 -9.73 -0.27 -8.92
C ILE A 135 -9.59 0.80 -10.00
N LEU A 136 -9.42 0.36 -11.24
CA LEU A 136 -9.37 1.19 -12.44
C LEU A 136 -10.60 0.92 -13.31
N ARG A 137 -10.93 1.85 -14.22
CA ARG A 137 -11.90 1.53 -15.30
C ARG A 137 -11.19 0.72 -16.37
N SER A 138 -11.88 -0.29 -16.90
CA SER A 138 -11.44 -0.96 -18.12
C SER A 138 -11.59 -0.01 -19.30
N PRO A 139 -10.56 0.19 -20.13
CA PRO A 139 -10.68 0.89 -21.41
C PRO A 139 -11.63 0.17 -22.37
N ASN A 140 -11.77 -1.15 -22.21
CA ASN A 140 -12.61 -2.03 -23.02
C ASN A 140 -13.62 -2.77 -22.12
N PRO A 141 -14.73 -2.12 -21.71
CA PRO A 141 -15.74 -2.77 -20.86
C PRO A 141 -16.39 -3.97 -21.56
N GLY A 142 -16.66 -5.04 -20.80
CA GLY A 142 -17.40 -6.21 -21.30
C GLY A 142 -16.57 -7.26 -22.05
N VAL A 143 -15.25 -7.07 -22.16
CA VAL A 143 -14.31 -8.04 -22.74
C VAL A 143 -13.20 -8.38 -21.74
N ASP A 144 -12.47 -9.46 -21.99
CA ASP A 144 -11.31 -9.83 -21.17
C ASP A 144 -10.23 -8.76 -21.24
N ALA A 145 -9.73 -8.34 -20.08
CA ALA A 145 -8.68 -7.35 -20.00
C ALA A 145 -7.32 -7.92 -20.44
N VAL A 146 -6.54 -7.11 -21.17
CA VAL A 146 -5.16 -7.44 -21.54
C VAL A 146 -4.16 -6.66 -20.70
N VAL A 147 -2.89 -7.09 -20.68
CA VAL A 147 -1.81 -6.43 -19.89
C VAL A 147 -1.80 -4.91 -20.08
N GLY A 148 -1.95 -4.43 -21.32
CA GLY A 148 -1.97 -3.00 -21.64
C GLY A 148 -3.09 -2.20 -20.97
N ASP A 149 -4.23 -2.84 -20.66
CA ASP A 149 -5.35 -2.17 -19.99
C ASP A 149 -5.01 -1.79 -18.54
N TYR A 150 -4.09 -2.51 -17.88
CA TYR A 150 -3.65 -2.23 -16.51
C TYR A 150 -2.57 -1.16 -16.43
N LEU A 151 -1.93 -0.81 -17.56
CA LEU A 151 -0.83 0.16 -17.60
C LEU A 151 -1.37 1.60 -17.59
N GLN A 152 -2.18 1.91 -16.58
CA GLN A 152 -2.76 3.24 -16.36
C GLN A 152 -2.07 3.92 -15.16
N PRO A 153 -1.80 5.23 -15.24
CA PRO A 153 -1.23 5.96 -14.10
C PRO A 153 -2.19 5.95 -12.91
N GLY A 154 -1.64 6.00 -11.69
CA GLY A 154 -2.40 5.89 -10.45
C GLY A 154 -3.51 6.93 -10.28
N GLN A 155 -3.42 8.08 -10.94
CA GLN A 155 -4.48 9.10 -10.96
C GLN A 155 -5.80 8.62 -11.60
N GLN A 156 -5.76 7.55 -12.41
CA GLN A 156 -6.95 6.99 -13.06
C GLN A 156 -7.74 6.04 -12.14
N GLN A 157 -7.26 5.79 -10.92
CA GLN A 157 -7.97 4.97 -9.93
C GLN A 157 -9.32 5.60 -9.60
N VAL A 158 -10.40 4.81 -9.71
CA VAL A 158 -11.75 5.23 -9.31
C VAL A 158 -12.06 4.89 -7.86
N ALA A 159 -11.35 3.91 -7.32
CA ALA A 159 -11.35 3.58 -5.91
C ALA A 159 -10.05 2.85 -5.56
N ALA A 160 -9.61 3.00 -4.32
CA ALA A 160 -8.52 2.20 -3.77
C ALA A 160 -8.70 2.07 -2.26
N GLY A 161 -8.08 1.05 -1.69
CA GLY A 161 -8.18 0.80 -0.27
C GLY A 161 -7.19 -0.23 0.21
N TYR A 162 -7.22 -0.45 1.51
CA TYR A 162 -6.54 -1.57 2.15
C TYR A 162 -7.38 -2.11 3.31
N ALA A 163 -7.22 -3.38 3.61
CA ALA A 163 -7.65 -3.97 4.87
C ALA A 163 -6.43 -4.20 5.76
N ILE A 164 -6.51 -3.82 7.03
CA ILE A 164 -5.50 -4.14 8.04
C ILE A 164 -6.04 -5.21 8.98
N TYR A 165 -5.25 -6.28 9.14
CA TYR A 165 -5.51 -7.41 10.04
C TYR A 165 -4.61 -7.26 11.28
N GLY A 166 -5.01 -6.33 12.16
CA GLY A 166 -4.32 -6.07 13.43
C GLY A 166 -5.13 -6.57 14.63
N PRO A 167 -5.00 -5.91 15.81
CA PRO A 167 -5.82 -6.21 16.98
C PRO A 167 -7.33 -6.13 16.71
N SER A 168 -7.73 -5.27 15.77
CA SER A 168 -9.04 -5.28 15.13
C SER A 168 -8.83 -5.27 13.62
N THR A 169 -9.79 -5.83 12.88
CA THR A 169 -9.78 -5.74 11.42
C THR A 169 -10.46 -4.45 10.98
N MET A 170 -9.78 -3.68 10.12
CA MET A 170 -10.34 -2.47 9.53
C MET A 170 -10.18 -2.49 8.01
N LEU A 171 -11.13 -1.89 7.31
CA LEU A 171 -11.07 -1.56 5.89
C LEU A 171 -10.98 -0.04 5.75
N VAL A 172 -9.95 0.45 5.07
CA VAL A 172 -9.78 1.87 4.74
C VAL A 172 -9.96 2.02 3.24
N LEU A 173 -10.81 2.96 2.83
CA LEU A 173 -11.27 3.09 1.45
C LEU A 173 -11.38 4.56 1.05
N SER A 174 -11.05 4.84 -0.21
CA SER A 174 -11.51 6.03 -0.92
C SER A 174 -12.18 5.65 -2.23
N VAL A 175 -13.26 6.37 -2.55
CA VAL A 175 -13.94 6.36 -3.86
C VAL A 175 -13.76 7.71 -4.57
N GLY A 176 -12.64 8.39 -4.32
CA GLY A 176 -12.30 9.70 -4.89
C GLY A 176 -12.87 10.91 -4.13
N ARG A 177 -13.41 10.70 -2.92
CA ARG A 177 -13.98 11.76 -2.06
C ARG A 177 -13.59 11.58 -0.60
N GLY A 178 -12.32 11.85 -0.31
CA GLY A 178 -11.75 11.66 1.02
C GLY A 178 -11.53 10.19 1.35
N VAL A 179 -11.05 9.93 2.57
CA VAL A 179 -10.69 8.59 3.05
C VAL A 179 -11.54 8.24 4.26
N HIS A 180 -12.06 7.02 4.29
CA HIS A 180 -12.94 6.55 5.37
C HIS A 180 -12.50 5.19 5.87
N GLY A 181 -12.46 5.04 7.19
CA GLY A 181 -12.10 3.81 7.88
C GLY A 181 -13.31 3.11 8.50
N PHE A 182 -13.42 1.82 8.25
CA PHE A 182 -14.49 0.95 8.74
C PHE A 182 -13.91 -0.16 9.60
N THR A 183 -14.42 -0.37 10.80
CA THR A 183 -14.02 -1.48 11.67
C THR A 183 -14.99 -2.64 11.47
N LEU A 184 -14.45 -3.86 11.33
CA LEU A 184 -15.25 -5.07 11.23
C LEU A 184 -15.91 -5.36 12.58
N GLU A 185 -17.23 -5.49 12.61
CA GLU A 185 -17.99 -6.01 13.75
C GLU A 185 -18.15 -7.54 13.56
N PRO A 186 -17.37 -8.38 14.27
CA PRO A 186 -17.29 -9.81 13.96
C PRO A 186 -18.60 -10.56 14.20
N SER A 187 -19.42 -10.12 15.16
CA SER A 187 -20.71 -10.77 15.45
C SER A 187 -21.73 -10.58 14.33
N LEU A 188 -21.66 -9.46 13.60
CA LEU A 188 -22.52 -9.18 12.46
C LEU A 188 -21.88 -9.57 11.12
N GLY A 189 -20.54 -9.63 11.06
CA GLY A 189 -19.81 -9.81 9.82
C GLY A 189 -19.87 -8.57 8.91
N GLU A 190 -20.06 -7.39 9.50
CA GLU A 190 -20.27 -6.12 8.79
C GLU A 190 -19.16 -5.10 9.10
N PHE A 191 -18.75 -4.37 8.08
CA PHE A 191 -17.84 -3.23 8.25
C PHE A 191 -18.65 -1.99 8.65
N ILE A 192 -18.34 -1.43 9.82
CA ILE A 192 -19.03 -0.29 10.41
C ILE A 192 -18.14 0.95 10.30
N LEU A 193 -18.68 2.07 9.83
CA LEU A 193 -17.96 3.33 9.74
C LEU A 193 -17.57 3.79 11.14
N THR A 194 -16.26 3.90 11.38
CA THR A 194 -15.69 4.32 12.67
C THR A 194 -14.79 5.54 12.56
N HIS A 195 -14.21 5.77 11.37
CA HIS A 195 -13.28 6.86 11.10
C HIS A 195 -13.71 7.61 9.82
N PRO A 196 -14.72 8.49 9.91
CA PRO A 196 -15.11 9.33 8.78
C PRO A 196 -14.05 10.39 8.49
N ASP A 197 -13.81 10.68 7.20
CA ASP A 197 -12.94 11.76 6.72
C ASP A 197 -11.53 11.78 7.36
N MET A 198 -10.81 10.67 7.26
CA MET A 198 -9.43 10.57 7.72
C MET A 198 -8.53 11.58 6.97
N ARG A 199 -7.71 12.31 7.72
CA ARG A 199 -6.77 13.32 7.19
C ARG A 199 -5.36 13.09 7.71
N VAL A 200 -4.37 13.18 6.82
CA VAL A 200 -2.96 13.17 7.20
C VAL A 200 -2.58 14.56 7.71
N PRO A 201 -1.99 14.69 8.91
CA PRO A 201 -1.40 15.95 9.35
C PRO A 201 -0.36 16.46 8.35
N THR A 202 -0.34 17.77 8.05
CA THR A 202 0.55 18.36 7.04
C THR A 202 2.03 18.23 7.40
N SER A 203 2.35 18.18 8.70
CA SER A 203 3.70 17.92 9.23
C SER A 203 3.65 16.83 10.30
N GLY A 204 4.79 16.18 10.56
CA GLY A 204 4.90 15.16 11.61
C GLY A 204 6.33 14.98 12.11
N SER A 205 6.45 14.46 13.34
CA SER A 205 7.73 14.13 13.97
C SER A 205 7.97 12.62 14.06
N GLU A 206 7.23 11.81 13.30
CA GLU A 206 7.50 10.37 13.15
C GLU A 206 8.00 10.08 11.73
N PHE A 207 9.01 9.21 11.62
CA PHE A 207 9.48 8.71 10.33
C PHE A 207 9.68 7.19 10.37
N ALA A 208 9.47 6.54 9.24
CA ALA A 208 9.62 5.10 9.10
C ALA A 208 10.46 4.72 7.88
N ILE A 209 11.56 4.02 8.12
CA ILE A 209 12.49 3.53 7.09
C ILE A 209 13.29 2.34 7.64
N ASN A 210 13.67 1.38 6.80
CA ASN A 210 14.55 0.29 7.23
C ASN A 210 16.01 0.76 7.37
N SER A 211 16.41 1.18 8.57
CA SER A 211 17.75 1.73 8.86
C SER A 211 18.92 0.77 8.60
N SER A 212 18.68 -0.54 8.50
CA SER A 212 19.73 -1.50 8.12
C SER A 212 20.29 -1.26 6.70
N ASN A 213 19.54 -0.53 5.85
CA ASN A 213 19.94 -0.16 4.51
C ASN A 213 20.67 1.20 4.43
N TYR A 214 20.99 1.86 5.55
CA TYR A 214 21.62 3.20 5.59
C TYR A 214 22.76 3.38 4.57
N ARG A 215 23.68 2.41 4.52
CA ARG A 215 24.84 2.40 3.62
C ARG A 215 24.53 2.37 2.12
N PHE A 216 23.29 2.08 1.74
CA PHE A 216 22.84 1.98 0.36
C PHE A 216 21.96 3.16 -0.08
N TRP A 217 21.48 3.96 0.86
CA TRP A 217 20.60 5.08 0.56
C TRP A 217 21.31 6.16 -0.26
N GLU A 218 20.54 6.82 -1.11
CA GLU A 218 20.94 8.05 -1.81
C GLU A 218 21.23 9.17 -0.79
N PRO A 219 22.10 10.14 -1.11
CA PRO A 219 22.48 11.21 -0.18
C PRO A 219 21.28 11.99 0.38
N ALA A 220 20.27 12.29 -0.46
CA ALA A 220 19.04 12.96 -0.05
C ALA A 220 18.30 12.25 1.10
N VAL A 221 18.19 10.92 1.03
CA VAL A 221 17.55 10.10 2.06
C VAL A 221 18.39 10.08 3.33
N ARG A 222 19.71 9.92 3.21
CA ARG A 222 20.61 9.97 4.37
C ARG A 222 20.50 11.30 5.08
N ARG A 223 20.59 12.41 4.34
CA ARG A 223 20.42 13.76 4.89
C ARG A 223 19.11 13.90 5.65
N TYR A 224 17.98 13.49 5.05
CA TYR A 224 16.69 13.56 5.73
C TYR A 224 16.71 12.81 7.08
N VAL A 225 17.23 11.59 7.10
CA VAL A 225 17.29 10.76 8.32
C VAL A 225 18.28 11.34 9.33
N ASP A 226 19.47 11.75 8.91
CA ASP A 226 20.51 12.34 9.78
C ASP A 226 20.01 13.63 10.44
N GLU A 227 19.29 14.47 9.70
CA GLU A 227 18.65 15.68 10.24
C GLU A 227 17.56 15.35 11.28
N CYS A 228 16.79 14.28 11.08
CA CYS A 228 15.81 13.79 12.06
C CYS A 228 16.51 13.24 13.31
N LEU A 229 17.61 12.50 13.16
CA LEU A 229 18.38 11.92 14.26
C LEU A 229 19.16 12.97 15.07
N ALA A 230 19.58 14.06 14.44
CA ALA A 230 20.22 15.19 15.14
C ALA A 230 19.25 15.94 16.07
N GLY A 231 17.94 15.72 15.93
CA GLY A 231 16.89 16.22 16.82
C GLY A 231 16.92 17.75 16.98
N SER A 232 16.61 18.19 18.20
CA SER A 232 16.60 19.62 18.58
C SER A 232 17.95 20.34 18.40
N ALA A 233 19.08 19.63 18.45
CA ALA A 233 20.40 20.19 18.17
C ALA A 233 20.61 20.45 16.67
N GLY A 234 20.02 19.62 15.81
CA GLY A 234 20.12 19.67 14.36
C GLY A 234 19.41 20.85 13.69
N PRO A 235 19.37 20.87 12.35
CA PRO A 235 18.72 21.93 11.58
C PRO A 235 17.19 21.90 11.71
N ARG A 236 16.60 20.76 12.09
CA ARG A 236 15.15 20.61 12.25
C ARG A 236 14.61 21.24 13.54
N LYS A 237 15.47 21.52 14.53
CA LYS A 237 15.13 22.18 15.81
C LYS A 237 13.97 21.55 16.57
N ARG A 238 13.76 20.23 16.37
CA ARG A 238 12.78 19.42 17.09
C ARG A 238 13.20 17.95 17.04
N ASP A 239 12.73 17.18 18.01
CA ASP A 239 13.02 15.75 18.08
C ASP A 239 12.06 14.94 17.21
N PHE A 240 12.56 13.83 16.68
CA PHE A 240 11.82 12.89 15.85
C PHE A 240 11.85 11.50 16.48
N THR A 241 10.82 10.72 16.17
CA THR A 241 10.71 9.34 16.60
C THR A 241 10.68 8.41 15.41
N MET A 242 11.60 7.45 15.38
CA MET A 242 11.58 6.39 14.39
C MET A 242 10.53 5.33 14.74
N ARG A 243 9.74 4.91 13.76
CA ARG A 243 8.82 3.78 13.82
C ARG A 243 9.13 2.83 12.66
N TRP A 244 9.05 1.53 12.89
CA TRP A 244 9.23 0.55 11.81
C TRP A 244 8.48 -0.73 12.13
N VAL A 245 7.34 -0.93 11.48
CA VAL A 245 6.45 -2.10 11.62
C VAL A 245 6.77 -3.16 10.55
N ALA A 246 7.44 -2.77 9.47
CA ALA A 246 7.78 -3.66 8.34
C ALA A 246 6.56 -4.27 7.60
N SER A 247 5.41 -3.58 7.60
CA SER A 247 4.25 -3.83 6.73
C SER A 247 3.80 -2.51 6.13
N LEU A 248 3.63 -2.45 4.80
CA LEU A 248 3.20 -1.24 4.12
C LEU A 248 1.83 -0.79 4.63
N VAL A 249 0.89 -1.72 4.78
CA VAL A 249 -0.46 -1.45 5.28
C VAL A 249 -0.43 -0.91 6.70
N ALA A 250 0.36 -1.51 7.59
CA ALA A 250 0.46 -1.07 8.97
C ALA A 250 1.09 0.34 9.08
N GLU A 251 2.11 0.62 8.27
CA GLU A 251 2.72 1.96 8.20
C GLU A 251 1.77 3.01 7.59
N ALA A 252 1.06 2.65 6.52
CA ALA A 252 0.05 3.51 5.91
C ALA A 252 -1.06 3.87 6.90
N HIS A 253 -1.55 2.88 7.64
CA HIS A 253 -2.58 3.09 8.66
C HIS A 253 -2.10 3.97 9.83
N ARG A 254 -0.86 3.75 10.30
CA ARG A 254 -0.26 4.60 11.34
C ARG A 254 -0.16 6.06 10.86
N ILE A 255 0.32 6.28 9.64
CA ILE A 255 0.52 7.62 9.07
C ILE A 255 -0.82 8.33 8.81
N LEU A 256 -1.82 7.62 8.29
CA LEU A 256 -3.17 8.16 8.11
C LEU A 256 -3.84 8.57 9.43
N THR A 257 -3.42 7.97 10.55
CA THR A 257 -4.02 8.22 11.87
C THR A 257 -3.24 9.25 12.69
N ARG A 258 -1.91 9.23 12.63
CA ARG A 258 -1.02 10.00 13.54
C ARG A 258 -0.05 10.93 12.81
N GLY A 259 0.01 10.87 11.48
CA GLY A 259 0.99 11.59 10.68
C GLY A 259 2.39 10.98 10.69
N GLY A 260 3.34 11.75 10.17
CA GLY A 260 4.70 11.30 9.90
C GLY A 260 4.91 10.91 8.44
N VAL A 261 6.06 10.31 8.15
CA VAL A 261 6.46 9.92 6.79
C VAL A 261 6.99 8.49 6.75
N PHE A 262 6.69 7.76 5.67
CA PHE A 262 7.25 6.46 5.35
C PHE A 262 8.17 6.59 4.15
N LEU A 263 9.30 5.87 4.17
CA LEU A 263 10.27 5.82 3.09
C LEU A 263 10.64 4.35 2.79
N ASP A 264 10.40 3.93 1.55
CA ASP A 264 11.05 2.79 0.89
C ASP A 264 11.69 3.29 -0.41
N PRO A 265 12.81 4.03 -0.31
CA PRO A 265 13.39 4.74 -1.43
C PRO A 265 14.13 3.81 -2.39
N ARG A 266 14.52 4.36 -3.54
CA ARG A 266 15.56 3.73 -4.36
C ARG A 266 16.86 3.64 -3.57
N ASP A 267 17.56 2.53 -3.69
CA ASP A 267 18.85 2.32 -3.04
C ASP A 267 19.84 1.60 -3.97
N SER A 268 21.12 1.63 -3.59
CA SER A 268 22.19 0.99 -4.36
C SER A 268 22.40 -0.49 -4.02
N LYS A 269 21.55 -1.09 -3.18
CA LYS A 269 21.70 -2.50 -2.75
C LYS A 269 21.56 -3.46 -3.93
N LYS A 270 20.70 -3.12 -4.88
CA LYS A 270 20.58 -3.78 -6.19
C LYS A 270 20.71 -2.72 -7.27
N ALA A 271 21.84 -2.71 -7.97
CA ALA A 271 22.09 -1.75 -9.03
C ALA A 271 20.94 -1.76 -10.06
N GLY A 272 20.41 -0.58 -10.39
CA GLY A 272 19.30 -0.42 -11.34
C GLY A 272 17.91 -0.76 -10.79
N ALA A 273 17.76 -1.17 -9.53
CA ALA A 273 16.45 -1.42 -8.95
C ALA A 273 15.69 -0.11 -8.74
N ALA A 274 14.48 -0.03 -9.26
CA ALA A 274 13.64 1.16 -9.17
C ALA A 274 12.98 1.36 -7.79
N GLY A 275 13.22 0.47 -6.82
CA GLY A 275 12.61 0.39 -5.49
C GLY A 275 12.22 -1.05 -5.14
N ARG A 276 11.59 -1.27 -3.98
CA ARG A 276 11.14 -2.60 -3.56
C ARG A 276 9.64 -2.83 -3.82
N LEU A 277 8.81 -1.83 -3.55
CA LEU A 277 7.36 -1.93 -3.66
C LEU A 277 6.91 -1.88 -5.12
N ARG A 278 5.75 -2.45 -5.40
CA ARG A 278 5.11 -2.57 -6.70
C ARG A 278 4.22 -1.37 -6.95
N LEU A 279 4.22 -0.89 -8.19
CA LEU A 279 3.52 0.33 -8.54
C LEU A 279 2.00 0.15 -8.48
N LEU A 280 1.46 -0.88 -9.14
CA LEU A 280 0.02 -0.99 -9.41
C LEU A 280 -0.83 -1.32 -8.17
N TYR A 281 -0.34 -2.21 -7.31
CA TYR A 281 -1.13 -2.78 -6.21
C TYR A 281 -0.55 -2.53 -4.81
N GLU A 282 0.56 -1.77 -4.71
CA GLU A 282 1.08 -1.28 -3.43
C GLU A 282 1.18 0.26 -3.43
N ALA A 283 2.02 0.85 -4.28
CA ALA A 283 2.30 2.29 -4.23
C ALA A 283 1.14 3.17 -4.71
N ASN A 284 0.51 2.84 -5.85
CA ASN A 284 -0.63 3.58 -6.38
C ASN A 284 -1.85 3.61 -5.44
N PRO A 285 -2.33 2.48 -4.90
CA PRO A 285 -3.49 2.49 -4.00
C PRO A 285 -3.21 3.24 -2.69
N ILE A 286 -2.04 3.05 -2.08
CA ILE A 286 -1.66 3.81 -0.87
C ILE A 286 -1.47 5.29 -1.20
N GLY A 287 -0.84 5.63 -2.32
CA GLY A 287 -0.66 7.01 -2.76
C GLY A 287 -1.99 7.72 -2.98
N PHE A 288 -2.97 7.06 -3.60
CA PHE A 288 -4.32 7.59 -3.79
C PHE A 288 -5.00 7.92 -2.47
N LEU A 289 -4.94 7.02 -1.49
CA LEU A 289 -5.47 7.27 -0.16
C LEU A 289 -4.78 8.45 0.52
N VAL A 290 -3.44 8.49 0.49
CA VAL A 290 -2.66 9.55 1.13
C VAL A 290 -2.99 10.92 0.54
N GLU A 291 -3.08 11.05 -0.78
CA GLU A 291 -3.45 12.32 -1.42
C GLU A 291 -4.92 12.70 -1.15
N GLN A 292 -5.85 11.73 -1.17
CA GLN A 292 -7.25 11.96 -0.78
C GLN A 292 -7.40 12.41 0.69
N ALA A 293 -6.46 12.01 1.55
CA ALA A 293 -6.39 12.43 2.95
C ALA A 293 -5.61 13.74 3.16
N GLY A 294 -5.15 14.42 2.10
CA GLY A 294 -4.42 15.69 2.16
C GLY A 294 -2.91 15.55 2.44
N GLY A 295 -2.38 14.33 2.43
CA GLY A 295 -0.95 14.06 2.44
C GLY A 295 -0.32 14.15 1.05
N ARG A 296 0.92 13.68 0.94
CA ARG A 296 1.67 13.61 -0.33
C ARG A 296 2.28 12.23 -0.52
N ALA A 297 2.35 11.78 -1.77
CA ALA A 297 2.90 10.49 -2.17
C ALA A 297 3.81 10.64 -3.39
N SER A 298 5.06 10.17 -3.29
CA SER A 298 6.13 10.50 -4.22
C SER A 298 7.07 9.31 -4.46
N THR A 299 7.76 9.34 -5.60
CA THR A 299 8.91 8.47 -5.87
C THR A 299 10.20 8.95 -5.19
N GLY A 300 10.13 10.05 -4.44
CA GLY A 300 11.25 10.86 -3.98
C GLY A 300 11.64 11.96 -4.97
N ARG A 301 11.14 11.92 -6.20
CA ARG A 301 11.46 12.92 -7.24
C ARG A 301 10.23 13.45 -7.97
N THR A 302 9.22 12.61 -8.14
CA THR A 302 7.98 12.95 -8.86
C THR A 302 6.77 12.38 -8.12
N PRO A 303 5.57 12.96 -8.26
CA PRO A 303 4.34 12.39 -7.72
C PRO A 303 4.16 10.93 -8.18
N VAL A 304 3.83 10.04 -7.25
CA VAL A 304 3.76 8.60 -7.56
C VAL A 304 2.60 8.27 -8.51
N LEU A 305 1.47 8.97 -8.36
CA LEU A 305 0.26 8.73 -9.15
C LEU A 305 0.36 9.23 -10.60
N GLU A 306 1.37 10.05 -10.91
CA GLU A 306 1.72 10.49 -12.27
C GLU A 306 2.61 9.50 -13.03
N VAL A 307 3.16 8.49 -12.34
CA VAL A 307 4.04 7.51 -12.98
C VAL A 307 3.25 6.67 -13.96
N GLN A 308 3.63 6.73 -15.24
CA GLN A 308 3.13 5.84 -16.28
C GLN A 308 3.73 4.43 -16.09
N PRO A 309 2.92 3.40 -15.79
CA PRO A 309 3.42 2.04 -15.66
C PRO A 309 3.89 1.50 -17.01
N LYS A 310 4.97 0.73 -16.99
CA LYS A 310 5.55 0.02 -18.14
C LYS A 310 5.27 -1.48 -18.09
N GLU A 311 5.09 -2.02 -16.89
CA GLU A 311 4.89 -3.44 -16.62
C GLU A 311 3.94 -3.60 -15.42
N ILE A 312 3.18 -4.70 -15.38
CA ILE A 312 2.20 -4.97 -14.32
C ILE A 312 2.85 -5.20 -12.95
N HIS A 313 4.08 -5.72 -12.92
CA HIS A 313 4.87 -5.92 -11.70
C HIS A 313 5.98 -4.88 -11.54
N GLN A 314 5.87 -3.70 -12.17
CA GLN A 314 6.88 -2.66 -12.07
C GLN A 314 7.13 -2.26 -10.61
N ARG A 315 8.40 -2.20 -10.19
CA ARG A 315 8.79 -1.67 -8.88
C ARG A 315 9.01 -0.17 -8.90
N VAL A 316 8.83 0.47 -7.76
CA VAL A 316 8.99 1.91 -7.58
C VAL A 316 9.50 2.24 -6.17
N GLY A 317 10.31 3.28 -6.07
CA GLY A 317 10.67 3.89 -4.79
C GLY A 317 9.46 4.66 -4.30
N PHE A 318 9.20 4.63 -3.01
CA PHE A 318 7.95 5.15 -2.49
C PHE A 318 8.16 5.89 -1.18
N VAL A 319 7.74 7.14 -1.16
CA VAL A 319 7.76 8.02 0.00
C VAL A 319 6.37 8.62 0.14
N PHE A 320 5.75 8.48 1.31
CA PHE A 320 4.42 9.03 1.52
C PHE A 320 4.19 9.50 2.96
N GLY A 321 3.23 10.41 3.14
CA GLY A 321 2.76 10.84 4.44
C GLY A 321 2.52 12.34 4.50
N ALA A 322 2.97 12.96 5.60
CA ALA A 322 2.85 14.38 5.84
C ALA A 322 3.47 15.21 4.70
N ALA A 323 2.68 16.10 4.11
CA ALA A 323 3.04 16.80 2.87
C ALA A 323 4.37 17.58 2.98
N ASP A 324 4.62 18.25 4.12
CA ASP A 324 5.83 19.03 4.36
C ASP A 324 7.08 18.14 4.43
N GLU A 325 6.95 16.93 4.98
CA GLU A 325 8.06 15.99 5.11
C GLU A 325 8.41 15.37 3.76
N VAL A 326 7.40 14.98 2.98
CA VAL A 326 7.60 14.42 1.63
C VAL A 326 8.19 15.46 0.69
N ALA A 327 7.67 16.70 0.70
CA ALA A 327 8.19 17.79 -0.13
C ALA A 327 9.65 18.13 0.21
N ARG A 328 10.05 18.04 1.48
CA ARG A 328 11.45 18.22 1.89
C ARG A 328 12.36 17.14 1.31
N ILE A 329 11.93 15.88 1.33
CA ILE A 329 12.69 14.78 0.74
C ILE A 329 12.86 15.00 -0.76
N GLU A 330 11.79 15.39 -1.46
CA GLU A 330 11.85 15.74 -2.89
C GLU A 330 12.83 16.89 -3.16
N ALA A 331 12.82 17.93 -2.32
CA ALA A 331 13.75 19.04 -2.44
C ALA A 331 15.21 18.57 -2.32
N TYR A 332 15.51 17.69 -1.36
CA TYR A 332 16.86 17.13 -1.21
C TYR A 332 17.28 16.30 -2.41
N HIS A 333 16.35 15.60 -3.07
CA HIS A 333 16.64 14.87 -4.31
C HIS A 333 16.82 15.76 -5.55
N ALA A 334 16.36 17.02 -5.50
CA ALA A 334 16.52 17.99 -6.57
C ALA A 334 17.81 18.83 -6.43
N GLU A 335 18.42 18.84 -5.24
CA GLU A 335 19.70 19.47 -5.01
C GLU A 335 20.84 18.66 -5.68
N PRO A 336 21.89 19.31 -6.21
CA PRO A 336 23.08 18.60 -6.68
C PRO A 336 23.73 17.85 -5.52
N ASP A 337 24.10 16.59 -5.74
CA ASP A 337 24.93 15.86 -4.79
C ASP A 337 26.32 16.52 -4.79
N ASP A 338 26.59 17.38 -3.81
CA ASP A 338 27.95 17.81 -3.46
C ASP A 338 28.69 16.61 -2.84
N GLU A 339 28.85 15.50 -3.58
CA GLU A 339 29.87 14.53 -3.21
C GLU A 339 31.22 15.22 -3.40
N PRO A 340 32.03 15.39 -2.34
CA PRO A 340 33.34 15.99 -2.50
C PRO A 340 34.13 15.15 -3.50
N ASP A 341 34.49 15.76 -4.63
CA ASP A 341 35.26 15.08 -5.67
C ASP A 341 36.51 14.47 -5.01
N PRO A 342 36.66 13.12 -5.04
CA PRO A 342 37.78 12.45 -4.39
C PRO A 342 39.13 12.83 -5.00
N ASN A 343 39.13 13.49 -6.17
CA ASN A 343 40.32 14.05 -6.82
C ASN A 343 40.67 15.47 -6.34
N ILE A 344 39.80 16.13 -5.57
CA ILE A 344 40.15 17.39 -4.90
C ILE A 344 41.03 17.02 -3.69
N PRO A 345 42.32 17.46 -3.65
CA PRO A 345 43.28 17.05 -2.62
C PRO A 345 42.83 17.35 -1.19
N LEU A 346 41.92 18.32 -1.03
CA LEU A 346 41.33 18.70 0.25
C LEU A 346 40.53 17.56 0.92
N TYR A 347 39.98 16.63 0.12
CA TYR A 347 39.11 15.53 0.55
C TYR A 347 39.67 14.13 0.28
N ALA A 348 40.86 14.03 -0.32
CA ALA A 348 41.57 12.76 -0.51
C ALA A 348 41.93 12.11 0.84
N ARG A 349 42.26 10.81 0.85
CA ARG A 349 42.49 9.93 2.04
C ARG A 349 43.42 10.46 3.16
N ARG A 350 44.07 11.62 3.00
CA ARG A 350 44.94 12.28 3.98
C ARG A 350 44.58 13.77 4.25
N GLY A 351 43.41 14.23 3.82
CA GLY A 351 42.95 15.61 3.99
C GLY A 351 42.59 15.97 5.44
N LEU A 352 42.92 17.20 5.83
CA LEU A 352 42.83 17.75 7.21
C LEU A 352 41.42 17.90 7.78
N PHE A 353 40.36 17.75 6.97
CA PHE A 353 38.99 18.11 7.33
C PHE A 353 38.06 16.95 7.66
N ARG A 354 38.59 15.75 7.94
CA ARG A 354 37.71 14.71 8.48
C ARG A 354 37.32 15.08 9.91
N VAL A 355 36.03 15.34 10.13
CA VAL A 355 35.44 15.27 11.47
C VAL A 355 35.49 13.79 11.87
N THR A 356 36.45 13.45 12.74
CA THR A 356 36.64 12.11 13.32
C THR A 356 35.41 11.74 14.17
N PRO A 357 35.00 10.46 14.23
CA PRO A 357 33.71 10.03 14.78
C PRO A 357 33.55 10.28 16.28
#